data_AF-A0A5C6YM71-F1
#
_entry.id   AF-A0A5C6YM71-F1
#
_cell.length_a   1.000
_cell.length_b   1.000
_cell.length_c   1.000
_cell.angle_alpha   90.00
_cell.angle_beta   90.00
_cell.angle_gamma   90.00
#
_symmetry.space_group_name_H-M   'P 1'
#
loop_
_entity.id
_entity.type
_entity.pdbx_description
1 polymer ?
#
loop_
_entity_poly.entity_id
_entity_poly.type
_entity_poly.pdbx_seq_one_letter_code
_entity_poly.pdbx_strand_id
1 'polypeptide(L)'
;MTSQELDIAFKNAVNSINDHTEPFPADVLLRLYAYYKRATNDADTIRGGNPHISAFKTNALFQTRGLTTDEAKQLYIEAVNQYFLYRK
;
A
#
# COMPACT_ATOMS: atom_id res chain seq x y z
N MET A 1 0.56 8.20 17.81
CA MET A 1 -0.44 8.79 16.91
C MET A 1 -1.81 8.37 17.40
N THR A 2 -2.74 9.30 17.47
CA THR A 2 -4.18 9.01 17.55
C THR A 2 -4.66 8.43 16.22
N SER A 3 -5.83 7.79 16.19
CA SER A 3 -6.40 7.26 14.93
C SER A 3 -6.61 8.35 13.88
N GLN A 4 -6.97 9.57 14.29
CA GLN A 4 -7.12 10.71 13.38
C GLN A 4 -5.77 11.16 12.78
N GLU A 5 -4.73 11.25 13.61
CA GLU A 5 -3.37 11.59 13.13
C GLU A 5 -2.85 10.53 12.16
N LEU A 6 -3.13 9.25 12.44
CA LEU A 6 -2.77 8.13 11.58
C LEU A 6 -3.47 8.22 10.21
N ASP A 7 -4.77 8.53 10.18
CA ASP A 7 -5.52 8.71 8.94
C ASP A 7 -5.00 9.87 8.09
N ILE A 8 -4.65 10.99 8.72
CA ILE A 8 -4.07 12.14 8.02
C ILE A 8 -2.72 11.76 7.44
N ALA A 9 -1.85 11.12 8.22
CA ALA A 9 -0.53 10.67 7.77
C ALA A 9 -0.64 9.67 6.61
N PHE A 10 -1.58 8.72 6.69
CA PHE A 10 -1.84 7.75 5.65
C PHE A 10 -2.28 8.42 4.34
N LYS A 11 -3.23 9.35 4.40
CA LYS A 11 -3.69 10.11 3.21
C LYS A 11 -2.56 10.92 2.58
N ASN A 12 -1.72 11.56 3.40
CA ASN A 12 -0.57 12.30 2.91
C ASN A 12 0.45 11.38 2.21
N ALA A 13 0.72 10.20 2.78
CA ALA A 13 1.57 9.20 2.14
C ALA A 13 0.98 8.72 0.80
N VAL A 14 -0.32 8.44 0.73
CA VAL A 14 -1.01 8.06 -0.52
C VAL A 14 -0.88 9.15 -1.57
N ASN A 15 -1.12 10.41 -1.21
CA ASN A 15 -0.96 11.54 -2.13
C ASN A 15 0.48 11.65 -2.65
N SER A 16 1.47 11.49 -1.77
CA SER A 16 2.88 11.55 -2.18
C SER A 16 3.26 10.47 -3.23
N ILE A 17 2.64 9.28 -3.16
CA ILE A 17 2.84 8.22 -4.15
C ILE A 17 2.12 8.54 -5.46
N ASN A 18 0.91 9.11 -5.39
CA ASN A 18 0.13 9.47 -6.57
C ASN A 18 0.74 10.66 -7.35
N ASP A 19 1.34 11.62 -6.64
CA ASP A 19 1.97 12.80 -7.24
C ASP A 19 3.38 12.50 -7.78
N HIS A 20 3.93 11.35 -7.43
CA HIS A 20 5.28 10.96 -7.84
C HIS A 20 5.33 10.48 -9.30
N THR A 21 6.23 11.07 -10.10
CA THR A 21 6.21 10.92 -11.57
C THR A 21 7.14 9.86 -12.13
N GLU A 22 8.24 9.55 -11.45
CA GLU A 22 9.17 8.51 -11.91
C GLU A 22 8.64 7.11 -11.54
N PRO A 23 8.96 6.07 -12.33
CA PRO A 23 8.48 4.72 -12.04
C PRO A 23 8.96 4.23 -10.67
N PHE A 24 8.13 3.39 -10.06
CA PHE A 24 8.45 2.63 -8.86
C PHE A 24 8.83 1.19 -9.25
N PRO A 25 9.72 0.54 -8.49
CA PRO A 25 9.89 -0.90 -8.54
C PRO A 25 8.56 -1.65 -8.32
N ALA A 26 8.36 -2.75 -9.03
CA ALA A 26 7.09 -3.48 -9.01
C ALA A 26 6.78 -4.10 -7.64
N ASP A 27 7.80 -4.54 -6.91
CA ASP A 27 7.70 -5.07 -5.54
C ASP A 27 7.23 -4.00 -4.54
N VAL A 28 7.74 -2.77 -4.67
CA VAL A 28 7.29 -1.62 -3.88
C VAL A 28 5.81 -1.36 -4.15
N LEU A 29 5.39 -1.32 -5.41
CA LEU A 29 3.98 -1.11 -5.78
C LEU A 29 3.07 -2.22 -5.26
N LEU A 30 3.49 -3.49 -5.34
CA LEU A 30 2.70 -4.62 -4.84
C LEU A 30 2.51 -4.54 -3.33
N ARG A 31 3.55 -4.16 -2.59
CA ARG A 31 3.48 -3.97 -1.13
C ARG A 31 2.57 -2.81 -0.75
N LEU A 32 2.74 -1.65 -1.38
CA LEU A 32 1.88 -0.48 -1.16
C LEU A 32 0.42 -0.78 -1.51
N TYR A 33 0.16 -1.49 -2.60
CA TYR A 33 -1.17 -1.95 -2.99
C TYR A 33 -1.83 -2.81 -1.90
N ALA A 34 -1.11 -3.81 -1.38
CA ALA A 34 -1.66 -4.71 -0.38
C ALA A 34 -1.97 -4.01 0.95
N TYR A 35 -1.10 -3.11 1.40
CA TYR A 35 -1.35 -2.29 2.59
C TYR A 35 -2.51 -1.33 2.37
N TYR A 36 -2.59 -0.66 1.21
CA TYR A 36 -3.68 0.25 0.89
C TYR A 36 -5.05 -0.45 0.93
N LYS A 37 -5.20 -1.61 0.26
CA LYS A 37 -6.46 -2.37 0.25
C LYS A 37 -6.92 -2.78 1.64
N ARG A 38 -5.98 -3.20 2.50
CA ARG A 38 -6.25 -3.51 3.92
C ARG A 38 -6.61 -2.24 4.71
N ALA A 39 -5.86 -1.15 4.53
CA ALA A 39 -6.05 0.13 5.20
C ALA A 39 -7.38 0.82 4.86
N THR A 40 -7.96 0.55 3.68
CA THR A 40 -9.27 1.09 3.28
C THR A 40 -10.41 0.11 3.51
N ASN A 41 -10.12 -1.10 4.01
CA ASN A 41 -11.07 -2.21 4.11
C ASN A 41 -11.86 -2.43 2.81
N ASP A 42 -11.20 -2.18 1.67
CA ASP A 42 -11.83 -2.31 0.38
C ASP A 42 -11.79 -3.79 -0.02
N ALA A 43 -12.94 -4.37 -0.33
CA ALA A 43 -13.09 -5.79 -0.59
C ALA A 43 -12.02 -6.27 -1.59
N ASP A 44 -11.45 -7.45 -1.32
CA ASP A 44 -10.39 -8.11 -2.10
C ASP A 44 -10.88 -8.60 -3.48
N THR A 45 -11.82 -7.89 -4.11
CA THR A 45 -12.27 -8.20 -5.48
C THR A 45 -11.26 -7.66 -6.48
N ILE A 46 -10.33 -8.52 -6.90
CA ILE A 46 -9.47 -8.23 -8.04
C ILE A 46 -10.31 -8.34 -9.31
N ARG A 47 -10.62 -7.21 -9.95
CA ARG A 47 -11.42 -7.18 -11.19
C ARG A 47 -10.50 -7.15 -12.42
N GLY A 48 -10.52 -8.24 -13.21
CA GLY A 48 -9.91 -8.30 -14.54
C GLY A 48 -8.40 -8.03 -14.59
N GLY A 49 -7.83 -8.10 -15.80
CA GLY A 49 -6.41 -7.82 -16.06
C GLY A 49 -5.56 -9.05 -16.37
N ASN A 50 -4.25 -8.83 -16.57
CA ASN A 50 -3.31 -9.90 -16.89
C ASN A 50 -3.25 -10.94 -15.73
N PRO A 51 -3.44 -12.25 -16.01
CA PRO A 51 -3.44 -13.29 -14.98
C PRO A 51 -2.19 -13.32 -14.10
N HIS A 52 -1.01 -13.04 -14.67
CA HIS A 52 0.25 -13.04 -13.92
C HIS A 52 0.29 -11.90 -12.90
N ILE A 53 -0.11 -10.68 -13.30
CA ILE A 53 -0.17 -9.52 -12.41
C ILE A 53 -1.22 -9.75 -11.31
N SER A 54 -2.36 -10.33 -11.68
CA SER A 54 -3.42 -10.69 -10.73
C SER A 54 -2.90 -11.68 -9.66
N ALA A 55 -2.14 -12.70 -10.06
CA ALA A 55 -1.54 -13.66 -9.13
C ALA A 55 -0.59 -12.99 -8.13
N PHE A 56 0.25 -12.05 -8.57
CA PHE A 56 1.11 -11.28 -7.66
C PHE A 56 0.30 -10.43 -6.67
N LYS A 57 -0.76 -9.76 -7.13
CA LYS A 57 -1.66 -8.99 -6.26
C LYS A 57 -2.38 -9.88 -5.24
N THR A 58 -2.89 -11.04 -5.66
CA THR A 58 -3.51 -12.02 -4.76
C THR A 58 -2.53 -12.49 -3.69
N ASN A 59 -1.29 -12.82 -4.07
CA ASN A 59 -0.26 -13.23 -3.14
C ASN A 59 0.06 -12.12 -2.12
N ALA A 60 0.17 -10.88 -2.58
CA ALA A 60 0.43 -9.74 -1.69
C ALA A 60 -0.73 -9.50 -0.71
N LEU A 61 -1.98 -9.58 -1.16
CA LEU A 61 -3.16 -9.48 -0.29
C LEU A 61 -3.26 -10.63 0.71
N PHE A 62 -2.86 -11.83 0.30
CA PHE A 62 -2.81 -13.00 1.17
C PHE A 62 -1.76 -12.83 2.27
N GLN A 63 -0.59 -12.29 1.95
CA GLN A 63 0.47 -12.03 2.92
C GLN A 63 0.05 -11.00 3.99
N THR A 64 -0.81 -10.05 3.64
CA THR A 64 -1.28 -8.99 4.55
C THR A 64 -2.63 -9.27 5.23
N ARG A 65 -3.19 -10.49 5.06
CA ARG A 65 -4.55 -10.84 5.53
C ARG A 65 -4.80 -10.71 7.03
N GLY A 66 -3.75 -10.77 7.85
CA GLY A 66 -3.84 -10.70 9.31
C GLY A 66 -3.76 -9.28 9.87
N LEU A 67 -3.50 -8.29 9.02
CA LEU A 67 -3.36 -6.91 9.47
C LEU A 67 -4.72 -6.29 9.76
N THR A 68 -4.80 -5.56 10.87
CA THR A 68 -5.85 -4.58 11.10
C THR A 68 -5.70 -3.39 10.15
N THR A 69 -6.77 -2.62 10.02
CA THR A 69 -6.79 -1.39 9.21
C THR A 69 -5.70 -0.40 9.64
N ASP A 70 -5.50 -0.22 10.94
CA ASP A 70 -4.54 0.75 11.47
C ASP A 70 -3.08 0.26 11.33
N GLU A 71 -2.81 -1.04 11.53
CA GLU A 71 -1.50 -1.62 11.22
C GLU A 71 -1.16 -1.47 9.73
N ALA A 72 -2.13 -1.69 8.84
CA ALA A 72 -1.93 -1.52 7.41
C ALA A 72 -1.62 -0.07 7.03
N LYS A 73 -2.25 0.92 7.68
CA LYS A 73 -1.92 2.35 7.50
C LYS A 73 -0.49 2.66 7.96
N GLN A 74 -0.09 2.14 9.13
CA GLN A 74 1.26 2.35 9.67
C GLN A 74 2.32 1.76 8.72
N LEU A 75 2.13 0.53 8.28
CA LEU A 75 3.05 -0.14 7.35
C LEU A 75 3.08 0.53 5.97
N TYR A 76 1.96 1.09 5.50
CA TYR A 76 1.94 1.91 4.29
C TYR A 76 2.83 3.15 4.46
N ILE A 77 2.65 3.91 5.54
CA ILE A 77 3.44 5.12 5.82
C ILE A 77 4.93 4.78 5.93
N GLU A 78 5.28 3.70 6.64
CA GLU A 78 6.66 3.24 6.77
C GLU A 78 7.27 2.85 5.42
N ALA A 79 6.56 2.08 4.60
CA ALA A 79 7.02 1.68 3.28
C ALA A 79 7.26 2.89 2.36
N VAL A 80 6.38 3.89 2.40
CA VAL A 80 6.53 5.14 1.65
C VAL A 80 7.76 5.93 2.13
N ASN A 81 7.88 6.15 3.45
CA ASN A 81 9.01 6.89 4.02
C ASN A 81 10.35 6.20 3.74
N GLN A 82 10.43 4.88 3.93
CA GLN A 82 11.62 4.11 3.65
C GLN A 82 12.01 4.22 2.17
N TYR A 83 11.02 4.11 1.28
CA TYR A 83 11.28 4.21 -0.15
C TYR A 83 11.85 5.57 -0.53
N PHE A 84 11.24 6.67 -0.09
CA PHE A 84 11.74 8.02 -0.40
C PHE A 84 13.07 8.36 0.30
N LEU A 85 13.34 7.82 1.49
CA LEU A 85 14.59 8.04 2.21
C LEU A 85 15.81 7.42 1.48
N TYR A 86 15.62 6.25 0.87
CA TYR A 86 16.72 5.48 0.27
C TYR A 86 16.75 5.52 -1.27
N ARG A 87 15.77 6.19 -1.90
CA ARG A 87 15.77 6.47 -3.35
C ARG A 87 16.85 7.51 -3.65
N LYS A 88 18.06 7.04 -3.95
CA LYS A 88 19.11 7.84 -4.59
C LYS A 88 18.89 7.92 -6.09
#